data_AF-A0A818I1X7-F1
#
_entry.id   AF-A0A818I1X7-F1
#
_cell.length_a   1.000
_cell.length_b   1.000
_cell.length_c   1.000
_cell.angle_alpha   90.00
_cell.angle_beta   90.00
_cell.angle_gamma   90.00
#
_symmetry.space_group_name_H-M   'P 1'
#
loop_
_entity.id
_entity.type
_entity.pdbx_description
1 polymer ?
#
loop_
_entity_poly.entity_id
_entity_poly.type
_entity_poly.pdbx_seq_one_letter_code
_entity_poly.pdbx_strand_id
1 'polypeptide(L)'
;MIEIHHNNRYVQSNSYTTDFHCTVDNMVDYNRREITQITSPSHFIHVELSKQNIYYIKFTEQSTYLDRGIQINIEQTEKPMGKSVVAFSSKILTTNTVGQPFDYYCVLDFEAVCHQVNSSLKRPAPNDIWEIIEFPICLLSAETNTIIDIYHSYVRPSIKTTLNDVCISITGITQSIVDSFPTFDIVWEQVQQFLLKHSLISLAHHNSSCHSFTWITCGNWDLKTMLPLQLKQSRLDRPKFINEFINIKELYMEYYSSTRIRGMKDLLKKLNLKLEGRHHSGIDDTKNITKIAQWFIEHKHPLKLTYKESGHK
;
A
#
# COMPACT_ATOMS: atom_id res chain seq x y z
N MET A 1 -4.08 -36.46 0.12
CA MET A 1 -4.13 -36.64 1.58
C MET A 1 -3.49 -35.42 2.21
N ILE A 2 -4.26 -34.64 2.96
CA ILE A 2 -3.82 -33.38 3.57
C ILE A 2 -3.64 -33.68 5.05
N GLU A 3 -2.40 -33.63 5.54
CA GLU A 3 -2.13 -33.66 6.98
C GLU A 3 -2.50 -32.31 7.59
N ILE A 4 -3.38 -32.37 8.58
CA ILE A 4 -3.86 -31.20 9.33
C ILE A 4 -2.89 -30.97 10.48
N HIS A 5 -2.05 -29.94 10.38
CA HIS A 5 -1.33 -29.40 11.53
C HIS A 5 -2.12 -28.23 12.13
N HIS A 6 -2.48 -28.38 13.41
CA HIS A 6 -3.11 -27.34 14.24
C HIS A 6 -2.16 -26.14 14.43
N ASN A 7 -2.29 -25.13 13.57
CA ASN A 7 -2.05 -23.72 13.86
C ASN A 7 -2.48 -22.90 12.65
N ASN A 8 -3.73 -22.41 12.65
CA ASN A 8 -4.36 -21.73 11.52
C ASN A 8 -3.68 -20.39 11.20
N ARG A 9 -2.71 -20.43 10.28
CA ARG A 9 -2.37 -19.33 9.38
C ARG A 9 -2.38 -19.89 7.96
N TYR A 10 -3.52 -19.77 7.29
CA TYR A 10 -3.61 -20.12 5.87
C TYR A 10 -3.02 -18.96 5.05
N VAL A 11 -1.82 -19.15 4.53
CA VAL A 11 -1.26 -18.31 3.47
C VAL A 11 -1.33 -19.16 2.20
N GLN A 12 -2.37 -18.94 1.39
CA GLN A 12 -2.61 -19.74 0.20
C GLN A 12 -1.82 -19.15 -0.97
N SER A 13 -0.82 -19.91 -1.43
CA SER A 13 0.25 -19.43 -2.32
C SER A 13 0.05 -19.74 -3.80
N ASN A 14 -1.00 -20.46 -4.19
CA ASN A 14 -1.29 -20.85 -5.57
C ASN A 14 -2.74 -20.55 -5.95
N SER A 15 -2.97 -20.34 -7.26
CA SER A 15 -4.31 -20.47 -7.85
C SER A 15 -4.87 -21.81 -7.41
N TYR A 16 -5.96 -21.78 -6.64
CA TYR A 16 -6.62 -22.98 -6.18
C TYR A 16 -7.98 -23.07 -6.87
N THR A 17 -8.33 -24.29 -7.27
CA THR A 17 -9.71 -24.58 -7.61
C THR A 17 -10.37 -24.98 -6.30
N THR A 18 -11.41 -24.24 -5.89
CA THR A 18 -12.25 -24.67 -4.77
C THR A 18 -13.62 -25.02 -5.33
N ASP A 19 -14.19 -26.12 -4.86
CA ASP A 19 -15.53 -26.53 -5.22
C ASP A 19 -16.51 -25.62 -4.48
N PHE A 20 -16.91 -24.55 -5.17
CA PHE A 20 -17.94 -23.67 -4.67
C PHE A 20 -19.31 -24.31 -4.88
N HIS A 21 -19.88 -24.82 -3.79
CA HIS A 21 -21.23 -25.37 -3.81
C HIS A 21 -22.23 -24.24 -3.52
N CYS A 22 -23.07 -23.93 -4.51
CA CYS A 22 -24.21 -23.04 -4.36
C CYS A 22 -25.47 -23.66 -4.94
N THR A 23 -26.62 -23.29 -4.37
CA THR A 23 -27.93 -23.57 -4.92
C THR A 23 -28.37 -22.37 -5.75
N VAL A 24 -28.76 -22.63 -7.00
CA VAL A 24 -29.33 -21.63 -7.90
C VAL A 24 -30.83 -21.88 -8.01
N ASP A 25 -31.63 -20.90 -7.58
CA ASP A 25 -33.08 -20.97 -7.73
C ASP A 25 -33.51 -20.22 -9.01
N ASN A 26 -34.22 -20.94 -9.88
CA ASN A 26 -34.86 -20.39 -11.06
C ASN A 26 -36.35 -20.19 -10.77
N MET A 27 -36.81 -18.95 -10.67
CA MET A 27 -38.24 -18.68 -10.76
C MET A 27 -38.67 -18.61 -12.23
N VAL A 28 -39.81 -19.24 -12.48
CA VAL A 28 -40.25 -19.72 -13.79
C VAL A 28 -40.71 -18.55 -14.68
N ASP A 29 -39.86 -18.12 -15.60
CA ASP A 29 -40.32 -17.61 -16.89
C ASP A 29 -39.80 -18.57 -17.98
N TYR A 30 -40.72 -19.29 -18.64
CA TYR A 30 -40.39 -20.30 -19.64
C TYR A 30 -39.57 -19.74 -20.82
N ASN A 31 -39.58 -18.41 -21.01
CA ASN A 31 -38.91 -17.73 -22.11
C ASN A 31 -37.66 -16.94 -21.70
N ARG A 32 -37.41 -16.74 -20.40
CA ARG A 32 -36.23 -16.04 -19.89
C ARG A 32 -35.55 -16.86 -18.80
N ARG A 33 -34.37 -17.38 -19.12
CA ARG A 33 -33.47 -18.07 -18.19
C ARG A 33 -32.79 -17.04 -17.28
N GLU A 34 -33.54 -16.38 -16.42
CA GLU A 34 -32.99 -15.43 -15.45
C GLU A 34 -32.72 -16.14 -14.12
N ILE A 35 -31.46 -16.11 -13.67
CA ILE A 35 -31.09 -16.56 -12.33
C ILE A 35 -31.65 -15.54 -11.35
N THR A 36 -32.55 -15.96 -10.47
CA THR A 36 -33.21 -15.04 -9.55
C THR A 36 -32.57 -15.01 -8.17
N GLN A 37 -31.89 -16.08 -7.77
CA GLN A 37 -31.26 -16.17 -6.47
C GLN A 37 -30.14 -17.22 -6.48
N ILE A 38 -29.04 -16.92 -5.80
CA ILE A 38 -27.94 -17.85 -5.54
C ILE A 38 -27.70 -17.86 -4.04
N THR A 39 -27.68 -19.04 -3.44
CA THR A 39 -27.38 -19.22 -2.01
C THR A 39 -26.23 -20.20 -1.85
N SER A 40 -25.34 -19.96 -0.89
CA SER A 40 -24.33 -20.93 -0.49
C SER A 40 -24.46 -21.20 1.02
N PRO A 41 -24.39 -22.47 1.44
CA PRO A 41 -24.43 -22.82 2.85
C PRO A 41 -23.15 -22.43 3.59
N SER A 42 -22.04 -22.15 2.88
CA SER A 42 -20.74 -21.83 3.46
C SER A 42 -20.39 -20.35 3.40
N HIS A 43 -21.00 -19.57 2.50
CA HIS A 43 -20.65 -18.17 2.28
C HIS A 43 -21.87 -17.33 1.90
N PHE A 44 -21.88 -16.05 2.31
CA PHE A 44 -22.90 -15.12 1.84
C PHE A 44 -22.64 -14.74 0.38
N ILE A 45 -23.70 -14.72 -0.43
CA ILE A 45 -23.64 -14.35 -1.84
C ILE A 45 -24.55 -13.14 -2.04
N HIS A 46 -24.02 -12.10 -2.67
CA HIS A 46 -24.82 -10.94 -3.06
C HIS A 46 -24.97 -10.95 -4.58
N VAL A 47 -26.19 -11.18 -5.06
CA VAL A 47 -26.50 -11.24 -6.48
C VAL A 47 -26.93 -9.86 -6.98
N GLU A 48 -26.17 -9.25 -7.87
CA GLU A 48 -26.55 -7.99 -8.54
C GLU A 48 -26.97 -8.28 -9.99
N LEU A 49 -28.28 -8.33 -10.23
CA LEU A 49 -28.86 -8.71 -11.52
C LEU A 49 -28.86 -7.58 -12.58
N SER A 50 -28.11 -6.50 -12.34
CA SER A 50 -28.10 -5.30 -13.18
C SER A 50 -27.28 -5.44 -14.47
N LYS A 51 -26.38 -6.43 -14.53
CA LYS A 51 -25.55 -6.75 -15.71
C LYS A 51 -25.70 -8.23 -16.05
N GLN A 52 -26.19 -8.52 -17.25
CA GLN A 52 -26.44 -9.89 -17.72
C GLN A 52 -25.27 -10.84 -17.39
N ASN A 53 -25.58 -11.90 -16.63
CA ASN A 53 -24.73 -13.07 -16.35
C ASN A 53 -23.44 -12.86 -15.53
N ILE A 54 -23.33 -11.80 -14.71
CA ILE A 54 -22.19 -11.62 -13.80
C ILE A 54 -22.65 -11.74 -12.34
N TYR A 55 -21.98 -12.60 -11.56
CA TYR A 55 -22.31 -12.88 -10.15
C TYR A 55 -21.12 -12.57 -9.23
N TYR A 56 -21.39 -11.95 -8.07
CA TYR A 56 -20.38 -11.58 -7.07
C TYR A 56 -20.58 -12.36 -5.76
N ILE A 57 -19.50 -12.82 -5.14
CA ILE A 57 -19.53 -13.47 -3.82
C ILE A 57 -18.88 -12.55 -2.79
N LYS A 58 -19.48 -12.46 -1.61
CA LYS A 58 -18.98 -11.68 -0.49
C LYS A 58 -18.77 -12.59 0.73
N PHE A 59 -17.52 -12.90 1.05
CA PHE A 59 -17.18 -13.78 2.17
C PHE A 59 -17.61 -13.15 3.52
N THR A 60 -18.18 -13.97 4.40
CA THR A 60 -18.73 -13.54 5.71
C THR A 60 -17.69 -13.47 6.82
N GLU A 61 -16.61 -14.23 6.72
CA GLU A 61 -15.46 -14.10 7.60
C GLU A 61 -14.46 -13.11 6.99
N GLN A 62 -14.21 -12.00 7.68
CA GLN A 62 -13.20 -11.02 7.30
C GLN A 62 -11.79 -11.62 7.40
N SER A 63 -11.36 -12.35 6.37
CA SER A 63 -9.96 -12.62 6.15
C SER A 63 -9.45 -11.58 5.15
N THR A 64 -8.80 -10.55 5.69
CA THR A 64 -8.57 -9.23 5.08
C THR A 64 -7.74 -9.19 3.79
N TYR A 65 -7.40 -10.35 3.19
CA TYR A 65 -6.57 -10.46 2.00
C TYR A 65 -7.25 -11.17 0.82
N LEU A 66 -8.39 -11.83 1.02
CA LEU A 66 -9.15 -12.52 -0.03
C LEU A 66 -10.43 -11.76 -0.45
N ASP A 67 -10.78 -10.69 0.28
CA ASP A 67 -12.07 -9.99 0.16
C ASP A 67 -12.17 -8.99 -0.99
N ARG A 68 -11.21 -8.99 -1.93
CA ARG A 68 -11.30 -8.15 -3.13
C ARG A 68 -11.96 -8.93 -4.26
N GLY A 69 -13.28 -8.81 -4.30
CA GLY A 69 -14.16 -9.12 -5.45
C GLY A 69 -13.79 -10.36 -6.25
N ILE A 70 -14.17 -11.54 -5.80
CA ILE A 70 -14.09 -12.74 -6.65
C ILE A 70 -15.21 -12.67 -7.69
N GLN A 71 -14.84 -12.54 -8.96
CA GLN A 71 -15.77 -12.67 -10.08
C GLN A 71 -15.84 -14.13 -10.52
N ILE A 72 -17.04 -14.72 -10.46
CA ILE A 72 -17.29 -16.09 -10.90
C ILE A 72 -18.17 -16.05 -12.14
N ASN A 73 -17.67 -16.62 -13.23
CA ASN A 73 -18.50 -16.93 -14.40
C ASN A 73 -19.23 -18.25 -14.13
N ILE A 74 -20.55 -18.20 -14.04
CA ILE A 74 -21.39 -19.38 -13.91
C ILE A 74 -21.88 -19.75 -15.31
N GLU A 75 -21.33 -20.82 -15.87
CA GLU A 75 -21.79 -21.39 -17.14
C GLU A 75 -22.87 -22.45 -16.87
N GLN A 76 -24.02 -22.33 -17.53
CA GLN A 76 -25.11 -23.30 -17.41
C GLN A 76 -24.79 -24.57 -18.21
N THR A 77 -24.36 -25.64 -17.54
CA THR A 77 -24.35 -26.98 -18.14
C THR A 77 -25.77 -27.57 -18.11
N GLU A 78 -26.21 -28.19 -19.19
CA GLU A 78 -27.61 -28.57 -19.42
C GLU A 78 -28.27 -29.46 -18.34
N LYS A 79 -29.61 -29.35 -18.23
CA LYS A 79 -30.48 -29.84 -17.14
C LYS A 79 -30.52 -31.37 -16.98
N PRO A 80 -30.82 -31.82 -15.75
CA PRO A 80 -31.96 -32.68 -15.51
C PRO A 80 -33.07 -31.93 -14.74
N MET A 81 -34.31 -32.18 -15.14
CA MET A 81 -35.51 -31.51 -14.65
C MET A 81 -35.71 -31.76 -13.14
N GLY A 82 -35.93 -30.68 -12.38
CA GLY A 82 -36.49 -30.76 -11.02
C GLY A 82 -35.52 -30.95 -9.85
N LYS A 83 -34.21 -30.74 -10.00
CA LYS A 83 -33.28 -30.69 -8.85
C LYS A 83 -32.29 -29.54 -8.98
N SER A 84 -31.86 -29.03 -7.82
CA SER A 84 -30.79 -28.06 -7.62
C SER A 84 -29.64 -28.31 -8.61
N VAL A 85 -29.32 -27.31 -9.42
CA VAL A 85 -28.21 -27.39 -10.36
C VAL A 85 -26.92 -27.12 -9.59
N VAL A 86 -26.03 -28.10 -9.55
CA VAL A 86 -24.65 -27.89 -9.10
C VAL A 86 -23.94 -27.16 -10.23
N ALA A 87 -23.67 -25.87 -10.05
CA ALA A 87 -22.85 -25.12 -10.98
C ALA A 87 -21.37 -25.37 -10.69
N PHE A 88 -20.59 -25.70 -11.71
CA PHE A 88 -19.14 -25.80 -11.63
C PHE A 88 -18.54 -24.57 -12.32
N SER A 89 -17.68 -23.83 -11.62
CA SER A 89 -16.89 -22.77 -12.26
C SER A 89 -15.70 -23.41 -12.97
N SER A 90 -15.61 -23.23 -14.29
CA SER A 90 -14.46 -23.69 -15.08
C SER A 90 -13.27 -22.73 -14.99
N LYS A 91 -13.50 -21.47 -14.61
CA LYS A 91 -12.48 -20.43 -14.40
C LYS A 91 -12.93 -19.41 -13.36
N ILE A 92 -12.28 -19.42 -12.21
CA ILE A 92 -12.21 -18.25 -11.33
C ILE A 92 -11.16 -17.32 -11.94
N LEU A 93 -11.59 -16.18 -12.49
CA LEU A 93 -10.67 -15.12 -12.89
C LEU A 93 -10.33 -14.31 -11.63
N THR A 94 -9.31 -14.76 -10.90
CA THR A 94 -8.63 -13.89 -9.94
C THR A 94 -7.85 -12.87 -10.76
N THR A 95 -8.09 -11.57 -10.55
CA THR A 95 -7.19 -10.55 -11.08
C THR A 95 -5.78 -10.86 -10.55
N ASN A 96 -4.77 -10.71 -11.40
CA ASN A 96 -3.37 -11.07 -11.11
C ASN A 96 -2.70 -10.18 -10.03
N THR A 97 -3.46 -9.57 -9.12
CA THR A 97 -2.91 -9.03 -7.87
C THR A 97 -2.70 -10.20 -6.92
N VAL A 98 -1.50 -10.75 -6.85
CA VAL A 98 -1.20 -11.81 -5.88
C VAL A 98 -1.31 -11.25 -4.46
N GLY A 99 -2.49 -11.36 -3.84
CA GLY A 99 -2.72 -11.25 -2.40
C GLY A 99 -2.34 -9.93 -1.73
N GLN A 100 -2.13 -8.85 -2.48
CA GLN A 100 -1.76 -7.55 -1.91
C GLN A 100 -2.99 -6.78 -1.40
N PRO A 101 -2.94 -6.18 -0.20
CA PRO A 101 -4.08 -5.52 0.43
C PRO A 101 -4.41 -4.13 -0.13
N PHE A 102 -3.65 -3.60 -1.10
CA PHE A 102 -3.85 -2.30 -1.73
C PHE A 102 -3.55 -2.37 -3.24
N ASP A 103 -4.16 -1.49 -4.04
CA ASP A 103 -3.90 -1.42 -5.50
C ASP A 103 -2.56 -0.74 -5.78
N TYR A 104 -2.23 0.28 -4.98
CA TYR A 104 -1.00 1.06 -5.10
C TYR A 104 -0.28 1.26 -3.77
N TYR A 105 1.02 1.47 -3.86
CA TYR A 105 1.88 1.81 -2.72
C TYR A 105 2.67 3.07 -3.02
N CYS A 106 2.51 4.09 -2.19
CA CYS A 106 3.32 5.31 -2.25
C CYS A 106 4.54 5.12 -1.34
N VAL A 107 5.70 4.82 -1.93
CA VAL A 107 6.95 4.65 -1.19
C VAL A 107 7.63 6.01 -1.04
N LEU A 108 8.11 6.35 0.15
CA LEU A 108 8.88 7.58 0.38
C LEU A 108 9.97 7.40 1.45
N ASP A 109 10.97 8.29 1.39
CA ASP A 109 12.02 8.50 2.38
C ASP A 109 12.40 9.98 2.35
N PHE A 110 12.13 10.72 3.42
CA PHE A 110 12.46 12.15 3.46
C PHE A 110 13.92 12.36 3.78
N GLU A 111 14.50 13.39 3.17
CA GLU A 111 15.64 14.07 3.79
C GLU A 111 15.13 15.30 4.54
N ALA A 112 15.66 15.50 5.75
CA ALA A 112 15.33 16.66 6.57
C ALA A 112 16.58 17.22 7.25
N VAL A 113 16.56 18.51 7.53
CA VAL A 113 17.62 19.20 8.25
C VAL A 113 17.24 19.38 9.72
N CYS A 114 18.21 19.17 10.62
CA CYS A 114 18.22 19.76 11.96
C CYS A 114 19.54 20.53 12.13
N HIS A 115 19.46 21.67 12.83
CA HIS A 115 20.49 22.71 12.84
C HIS A 115 21.38 22.68 14.08
N GLN A 116 21.01 21.92 15.10
CA GLN A 116 21.80 21.68 16.29
C GLN A 116 22.41 20.30 16.21
N VAL A 117 23.73 20.22 16.08
CA VAL A 117 24.45 18.98 16.32
C VAL A 117 24.65 18.87 17.83
N ASN A 118 24.13 17.80 18.44
CA ASN A 118 24.58 17.46 19.78
C ASN A 118 26.06 17.07 19.67
N SER A 119 26.95 17.96 20.12
CA SER A 119 28.40 17.83 20.03
C SER A 119 28.93 16.57 20.70
N SER A 120 28.22 16.02 21.69
CA SER A 120 28.55 14.76 22.35
C SER A 120 28.09 13.52 21.58
N LEU A 121 27.04 13.63 20.75
CA LEU A 121 26.44 12.49 20.03
C LEU A 121 26.74 12.47 18.53
N LYS A 122 27.33 13.53 17.97
CA LYS A 122 27.50 13.76 16.51
C LYS A 122 26.21 13.46 15.74
N ARG A 123 25.07 13.80 16.33
CA ARG A 123 23.73 13.58 15.79
C ARG A 123 22.88 14.83 16.00
N PRO A 124 21.86 15.04 15.18
CA PRO A 124 21.03 16.23 15.32
C PRO A 124 20.23 16.18 16.63
N ALA A 125 20.06 17.34 17.30
CA ALA A 125 19.49 17.41 18.64
C ALA A 125 17.98 17.13 18.62
N PRO A 126 17.45 16.32 19.56
CA PRO A 126 16.04 15.90 19.54
C PRO A 126 15.03 17.03 19.78
N ASN A 127 15.46 18.16 20.35
CA ASN A 127 14.60 19.32 20.64
C ASN A 127 14.76 20.46 19.62
N ASP A 128 15.50 20.25 18.55
CA ASP A 128 15.70 21.29 17.54
C ASP A 128 14.59 21.28 16.47
N ILE A 129 14.55 22.36 15.70
CA ILE A 129 13.65 22.54 14.57
C ILE A 129 14.14 21.67 13.42
N TRP A 130 13.31 20.70 13.05
CA TRP A 130 13.47 19.89 11.86
C TRP A 130 12.63 20.45 10.72
N GLU A 131 13.16 20.43 9.50
CA GLU A 131 12.42 20.79 8.28
C GLU A 131 12.75 19.83 7.13
N ILE A 132 11.74 19.37 6.39
CA ILE A 132 11.91 18.52 5.21
C ILE A 132 12.62 19.35 4.13
N ILE A 133 13.64 18.76 3.49
CA ILE A 133 14.42 19.37 2.40
C ILE A 133 14.41 18.53 1.10
N GLU A 134 13.92 17.29 1.15
CA GLU A 134 13.65 16.46 -0.03
C GLU A 134 12.37 15.65 0.18
N PHE A 135 11.47 15.65 -0.82
CA PHE A 135 10.19 14.94 -0.82
C PHE A 135 10.08 14.06 -2.09
N PRO A 136 10.57 12.81 -2.03
CA PRO A 136 10.39 11.81 -3.07
C PRO A 136 9.14 10.94 -2.82
N ILE A 137 8.48 10.50 -3.89
CA ILE A 137 7.48 9.42 -3.87
C ILE A 137 7.70 8.53 -5.09
N CYS A 138 7.83 7.22 -4.89
CA CYS A 138 7.67 6.23 -5.96
C CYS A 138 6.28 5.59 -5.85
N LEU A 139 5.47 5.71 -6.91
CA LEU A 139 4.16 5.07 -6.98
C LEU A 139 4.30 3.67 -7.58
N LEU A 140 4.14 2.65 -6.73
CA LEU A 140 4.26 1.24 -7.10
C LEU A 140 2.87 0.63 -7.33
N SER A 141 2.65 0.01 -8.48
CA SER A 141 1.44 -0.77 -8.79
C SER A 141 1.56 -2.19 -8.21
N ALA A 142 0.56 -2.62 -7.44
CA ALA A 142 0.51 -3.98 -6.89
C ALA A 142 0.23 -5.05 -7.96
N GLU A 143 -0.48 -4.68 -9.03
CA GLU A 143 -0.82 -5.58 -10.13
C GLU A 143 0.40 -5.88 -11.02
N THR A 144 1.11 -4.82 -11.43
CA THR A 144 2.24 -4.97 -12.37
C THR A 144 3.57 -5.16 -11.64
N ASN A 145 3.62 -4.87 -10.34
CA ASN A 145 4.85 -4.79 -9.56
C ASN A 145 5.90 -3.82 -10.14
N THR A 146 5.44 -2.73 -10.78
CA THR A 146 6.31 -1.71 -11.39
C THR A 146 6.03 -0.33 -10.83
N ILE A 147 7.05 0.53 -10.88
CA ILE A 147 6.90 1.96 -10.61
C ILE A 147 6.19 2.58 -11.81
N ILE A 148 5.00 3.14 -11.60
CA ILE A 148 4.19 3.72 -12.66
C ILE A 148 4.35 5.24 -12.79
N ASP A 149 4.78 5.90 -11.71
CA ASP A 149 5.10 7.33 -11.70
C ASP A 149 6.01 7.66 -10.51
N ILE A 150 6.74 8.76 -10.61
CA ILE A 150 7.61 9.28 -9.55
C ILE A 150 7.32 10.76 -9.37
N TYR A 151 7.08 11.15 -8.12
CA TYR A 151 7.14 12.54 -7.69
C TYR A 151 8.48 12.80 -7.01
N HIS A 152 9.12 13.93 -7.30
CA HIS A 152 10.34 14.34 -6.62
C HIS A 152 10.44 15.85 -6.60
N SER A 153 10.69 16.41 -5.41
CA SER A 153 11.04 17.81 -5.24
C SER A 153 12.00 17.96 -4.07
N TYR A 154 12.97 18.88 -4.20
CA TYR A 154 13.58 19.47 -3.02
C TYR A 154 12.62 20.47 -2.39
N VAL A 155 12.89 20.83 -1.14
CA VAL A 155 12.04 21.74 -0.36
C VAL A 155 12.91 22.82 0.25
N ARG A 156 12.51 24.08 0.07
CA ARG A 156 13.14 25.21 0.73
C ARG A 156 12.66 25.29 2.18
N PRO A 157 13.55 25.14 3.18
CA PRO A 157 13.19 25.36 4.58
C PRO A 157 12.84 26.84 4.79
N SER A 158 11.86 27.11 5.66
CA SER A 158 11.31 28.44 5.89
C SER A 158 11.61 29.00 7.29
N ILE A 159 11.93 28.13 8.26
CA ILE A 159 12.20 28.54 9.64
C ILE A 159 13.70 28.73 9.86
N LYS A 160 14.49 27.75 9.46
CA LYS A 160 15.95 27.80 9.48
C LYS A 160 16.46 27.54 8.07
N THR A 161 16.67 28.63 7.35
CA THR A 161 16.93 28.61 5.91
C THR A 161 18.34 28.15 5.55
N THR A 162 19.30 28.24 6.47
CA THR A 162 20.72 27.90 6.23
C THR A 162 21.03 26.47 6.64
N LEU A 163 21.34 25.62 5.67
CA LEU A 163 21.82 24.26 5.90
C LEU A 163 23.18 24.26 6.59
N ASN A 164 23.42 23.29 7.47
CA ASN A 164 24.74 23.06 8.06
C ASN A 164 25.57 22.06 7.27
N ASP A 165 26.89 22.13 7.41
CA ASP A 165 27.84 21.27 6.67
C ASP A 165 27.62 19.77 6.89
N VAL A 166 27.16 19.37 8.08
CA VAL A 166 26.88 17.96 8.39
C VAL A 166 25.70 17.47 7.55
N CYS A 167 24.63 18.26 7.45
CA CYS A 167 23.48 17.96 6.61
C CYS A 167 23.90 17.85 5.13
N ILE A 168 24.61 18.85 4.61
CA ILE A 168 25.10 18.86 3.22
C ILE A 168 25.99 17.63 2.95
N SER A 169 26.90 17.29 3.87
CA SER A 169 27.80 16.15 3.70
C SER A 169 27.06 14.80 3.70
N ILE A 170 26.00 14.66 4.50
CA ILE A 170 25.20 13.44 4.58
C ILE A 170 24.33 13.33 3.33
N THR A 171 23.49 14.33 3.07
CA THR A 171 22.46 14.24 2.03
C THR A 171 23.01 14.49 0.63
N GLY A 172 24.02 15.36 0.52
CA GLY A 172 24.50 15.90 -0.75
C GLY A 172 23.66 17.06 -1.28
N ILE A 173 22.64 17.48 -0.54
CA ILE A 173 21.79 18.62 -0.89
C ILE A 173 22.50 19.90 -0.49
N THR A 174 22.75 20.78 -1.46
CA THR A 174 23.45 22.05 -1.24
C THR A 174 22.48 23.18 -0.91
N GLN A 175 22.98 24.25 -0.30
CA GLN A 175 22.19 25.46 -0.05
C GLN A 175 21.56 26.02 -1.34
N SER A 176 22.34 26.07 -2.42
CA SER A 176 21.85 26.55 -3.71
C SER A 176 20.71 25.71 -4.28
N ILE A 177 20.65 24.41 -3.97
CA ILE A 177 19.54 23.55 -4.39
C ILE A 177 18.28 23.92 -3.61
N VAL A 178 18.33 23.96 -2.27
CA VAL A 178 17.11 24.26 -1.49
C VAL A 178 16.61 25.69 -1.76
N ASP A 179 17.51 26.65 -2.00
CA ASP A 179 17.13 28.03 -2.30
C ASP A 179 16.34 28.17 -3.61
N SER A 180 16.61 27.29 -4.59
CA SER A 180 15.98 27.31 -5.91
C SER A 180 14.66 26.54 -5.99
N PHE A 181 14.24 25.86 -4.91
CA PHE A 181 13.03 25.05 -4.89
C PHE A 181 11.89 25.70 -4.07
N PRO A 182 10.64 25.24 -4.24
CA PRO A 182 9.50 25.78 -3.51
C PRO A 182 9.55 25.47 -2.00
N THR A 183 8.82 26.25 -1.22
CA THR A 183 8.58 25.97 0.20
C THR A 183 7.65 24.78 0.38
N PHE A 184 7.63 24.22 1.60
CA PHE A 184 6.90 22.98 1.89
C PHE A 184 5.40 23.04 1.55
N ASP A 185 4.74 24.17 1.76
CA ASP A 185 3.33 24.38 1.42
C ASP A 185 3.03 24.16 -0.07
N ILE A 186 3.90 24.68 -0.95
CA ILE A 186 3.77 24.50 -2.40
C ILE A 186 4.08 23.05 -2.77
N VAL A 187 5.14 22.46 -2.21
CA VAL A 187 5.49 21.04 -2.44
C VAL A 187 4.36 20.12 -1.97
N TRP A 188 3.71 20.44 -0.86
CA TRP A 188 2.60 19.67 -0.32
C TRP A 188 1.35 19.75 -1.20
N GLU A 189 1.06 20.93 -1.77
CA GLU A 189 0.03 21.07 -2.79
C GLU A 189 0.34 20.19 -4.02
N GLN A 190 1.58 20.21 -4.50
CA GLN A 190 2.02 19.38 -5.63
C GLN A 190 1.89 17.88 -5.33
N VAL A 191 2.21 17.43 -4.11
CA VAL A 191 2.00 16.05 -3.67
C VAL A 191 0.51 15.69 -3.70
N GLN A 192 -0.37 16.56 -3.23
CA GLN A 192 -1.82 16.31 -3.29
C GLN A 192 -2.30 16.24 -4.75
N GLN A 193 -1.79 17.10 -5.64
CA GLN A 193 -2.10 17.02 -7.07
C GLN A 193 -1.57 15.72 -7.70
N PHE A 194 -0.41 15.24 -7.30
CA PHE A 194 0.11 13.94 -7.72
C PHE A 194 -0.82 12.80 -7.28
N LEU A 195 -1.29 12.80 -6.03
CA LEU A 195 -2.24 11.79 -5.54
C LEU A 195 -3.61 11.88 -6.24
N LEU A 196 -4.09 13.10 -6.54
CA LEU A 196 -5.33 13.33 -7.30
C LEU A 196 -5.22 12.83 -8.73
N LYS A 197 -4.10 13.12 -9.42
CA LYS A 197 -3.80 12.67 -10.79
C LYS A 197 -3.92 11.15 -10.92
N HIS A 198 -3.52 10.41 -9.88
CA HIS A 198 -3.56 8.95 -9.84
C HIS A 198 -4.82 8.37 -9.19
N SER A 199 -5.85 9.19 -8.95
CA SER A 199 -7.12 8.77 -8.33
C SER A 199 -6.93 8.05 -6.98
N LEU A 200 -5.93 8.45 -6.21
CA LEU A 200 -5.65 7.90 -4.87
C LEU A 200 -6.42 8.64 -3.78
N ILE A 201 -6.69 9.93 -4.01
CA ILE A 201 -7.51 10.77 -3.15
C ILE A 201 -8.56 11.50 -3.98
N SER A 202 -9.61 12.00 -3.34
CA SER A 202 -10.66 12.81 -3.97
C SER A 202 -10.83 14.13 -3.24
N LEU A 203 -11.11 15.20 -3.99
CA LEU A 203 -11.68 16.41 -3.40
C LEU A 203 -13.10 16.08 -2.90
N ALA A 204 -13.46 16.57 -1.71
CA ALA A 204 -14.56 16.11 -0.84
C ALA A 204 -16.00 16.17 -1.42
N HIS A 205 -16.17 16.33 -2.73
CA HIS A 205 -17.47 16.54 -3.39
C HIS A 205 -17.70 15.68 -4.65
N HIS A 206 -16.80 14.78 -5.01
CA HIS A 206 -17.02 13.87 -6.14
C HIS A 206 -17.03 12.41 -5.67
N ASN A 207 -18.12 11.70 -5.98
CA ASN A 207 -18.31 10.24 -5.81
C ASN A 207 -17.40 9.44 -6.77
N SER A 208 -16.12 9.79 -6.84
CA SER A 208 -15.12 9.09 -7.63
C SER A 208 -14.58 7.94 -6.81
N SER A 209 -14.73 6.71 -7.30
CA SER A 209 -14.09 5.54 -6.70
C SER A 209 -12.56 5.72 -6.76
N CYS A 210 -11.93 6.00 -5.63
CA CYS A 210 -10.48 6.07 -5.56
C CYS A 210 -9.90 4.65 -5.52
N HIS A 211 -8.72 4.47 -6.09
CA HIS A 211 -7.94 3.27 -5.87
C HIS A 211 -7.50 3.19 -4.42
N SER A 212 -7.48 1.97 -3.89
CA SER A 212 -6.93 1.75 -2.56
C SER A 212 -5.41 1.89 -2.59
N PHE A 213 -4.85 2.59 -1.62
CA PHE A 213 -3.42 2.75 -1.49
C PHE A 213 -2.98 2.87 -0.04
N THR A 214 -1.69 2.69 0.21
CA THR A 214 -1.07 3.04 1.48
C THR A 214 0.37 3.52 1.25
N TRP A 215 1.00 4.05 2.29
CA TRP A 215 2.39 4.47 2.24
C TRP A 215 3.35 3.36 2.67
N ILE A 216 4.57 3.39 2.13
CA ILE A 216 5.68 2.55 2.59
C ILE A 216 6.87 3.44 2.95
N THR A 217 7.46 3.21 4.12
CA THR A 217 8.65 3.92 4.61
C THR A 217 9.67 2.94 5.19
N CYS A 218 10.92 3.38 5.33
CA CYS A 218 11.98 2.59 5.99
C CYS A 218 12.16 2.94 7.48
N GLY A 219 11.04 3.04 8.20
CA GLY A 219 11.00 3.37 9.60
C GLY A 219 9.76 4.18 9.94
N ASN A 220 9.52 4.38 11.24
CA ASN A 220 8.38 5.16 11.67
C ASN A 220 8.61 6.67 11.54
N TRP A 221 9.86 7.13 11.38
CA TRP A 221 10.20 8.54 11.54
C TRP A 221 9.52 9.46 10.51
N ASP A 222 9.50 9.09 9.23
CA ASP A 222 8.94 9.94 8.16
C ASP A 222 7.47 10.32 8.40
N LEU A 223 6.60 9.32 8.59
CA LEU A 223 5.16 9.53 8.68
C LEU A 223 4.63 9.62 10.11
N LYS A 224 5.29 9.01 11.11
CA LYS A 224 4.90 9.14 12.52
C LYS A 224 5.44 10.42 13.16
N THR A 225 6.53 11.00 12.63
CA THR A 225 7.22 12.12 13.27
C THR A 225 7.41 13.30 12.34
N MET A 226 8.13 13.13 11.22
CA MET A 226 8.62 14.24 10.42
C MET A 226 7.50 14.97 9.67
N LEU A 227 6.67 14.25 8.91
CA LEU A 227 5.56 14.86 8.16
C LEU A 227 4.51 15.52 9.08
N PRO A 228 4.03 14.89 10.17
CA PRO A 228 3.15 15.56 11.12
C PRO A 228 3.76 16.84 11.73
N LEU A 229 5.06 16.84 12.01
CA LEU A 229 5.78 18.01 12.53
C LEU A 229 5.85 19.12 11.48
N GLN A 230 6.19 18.80 10.23
CA GLN A 230 6.29 19.75 9.13
C GLN A 230 4.93 20.37 8.76
N LEU A 231 3.87 19.55 8.72
CA LEU A 231 2.50 20.03 8.49
C LEU A 231 2.09 21.04 9.57
N LYS A 232 2.36 20.72 10.85
CA LYS A 232 2.08 21.63 11.97
C LYS A 232 2.87 22.94 11.88
N GLN A 233 4.16 22.87 11.58
CA GLN A 233 5.01 24.06 11.38
C GLN A 233 4.51 24.94 10.23
N SER A 234 4.01 24.32 9.17
CA SER A 234 3.49 24.99 7.97
C SER A 234 2.01 25.40 8.10
N ARG A 235 1.38 25.14 9.25
CA ARG A 235 -0.05 25.40 9.52
C ARG A 235 -1.00 24.74 8.52
N LEU A 236 -0.65 23.52 8.10
CA LEU A 236 -1.43 22.70 7.17
C LEU A 236 -2.14 21.57 7.92
N ASP A 237 -3.35 21.26 7.46
CA ASP A 237 -4.14 20.18 8.03
C ASP A 237 -3.49 18.81 7.76
N ARG A 238 -3.56 17.94 8.76
CA ARG A 238 -3.10 16.56 8.65
C ARG A 238 -4.17 15.71 7.97
N PRO A 239 -3.92 15.16 6.76
CA PRO A 239 -4.90 14.30 6.12
C PRO A 239 -4.95 12.92 6.76
N LYS A 240 -6.11 12.25 6.70
CA LYS A 240 -6.28 10.90 7.26
C LYS A 240 -5.43 9.84 6.55
N PHE A 241 -5.12 10.03 5.27
CA PHE A 241 -4.39 9.05 4.46
C PHE A 241 -2.93 8.84 4.89
N ILE A 242 -2.38 9.64 5.82
CA ILE A 242 -1.03 9.42 6.37
C ILE A 242 -1.03 8.72 7.74
N ASN A 243 -2.19 8.39 8.29
CA ASN A 243 -2.31 7.83 9.65
C ASN A 243 -2.04 6.32 9.71
N GLU A 244 -1.97 5.67 8.56
CA GLU A 244 -1.71 4.25 8.42
C GLU A 244 -0.66 4.06 7.33
N PHE A 245 0.37 3.27 7.62
CA PHE A 245 1.45 3.00 6.67
C PHE A 245 2.18 1.69 7.01
N ILE A 246 3.03 1.29 6.08
CA ILE A 246 3.88 0.12 6.18
C ILE A 246 5.31 0.59 6.50
N ASN A 247 5.80 0.23 7.68
CA ASN A 247 7.23 0.29 7.96
C ASN A 247 7.85 -1.02 7.47
N ILE A 248 8.57 -0.96 6.36
CA ILE A 248 9.10 -2.14 5.68
C ILE A 248 10.10 -2.94 6.54
N LYS A 249 10.72 -2.30 7.55
CA LYS A 249 11.58 -2.97 8.52
C LYS A 249 10.78 -3.87 9.46
N GLU A 250 9.64 -3.37 9.95
CA GLU A 250 8.73 -4.15 10.80
C GLU A 250 8.13 -5.31 10.03
N LEU A 251 7.74 -5.06 8.77
CA LEU A 251 7.23 -6.11 7.89
C LEU A 251 8.26 -7.23 7.65
N TYR A 252 9.53 -6.88 7.40
CA TYR A 252 10.60 -7.87 7.29
C TYR A 252 10.76 -8.69 8.59
N MET A 253 10.72 -8.02 9.74
CA MET A 253 10.87 -8.70 11.03
C MET A 253 9.71 -9.66 11.31
N GLU A 254 8.49 -9.30 10.91
CA GLU A 254 7.32 -10.17 11.01
C GLU A 254 7.47 -11.46 10.19
N TYR A 255 7.99 -11.36 8.95
CA TYR A 255 8.10 -12.52 8.06
C TYR A 255 9.33 -13.41 8.31
N TYR A 256 10.48 -12.85 8.68
CA TYR A 256 11.75 -13.59 8.60
C TYR A 256 12.60 -13.60 9.86
N SER A 257 12.45 -12.64 10.78
CA SER A 257 13.38 -12.56 11.91
C SER A 257 12.93 -11.64 13.03
N SER A 258 13.05 -12.10 14.27
CA SER A 258 12.97 -11.24 15.46
C SER A 258 14.20 -10.33 15.66
N THR A 259 15.23 -10.41 14.80
CA THR A 259 16.41 -9.55 14.88
C THR A 259 16.12 -8.16 14.33
N ARG A 260 16.50 -7.14 15.11
CA ARG A 260 16.28 -5.74 14.77
C ARG A 260 16.97 -5.36 13.45
N ILE A 261 16.18 -4.83 12.52
CA ILE A 261 16.66 -4.20 11.29
C ILE A 261 17.05 -2.75 11.55
N ARG A 262 18.28 -2.37 11.18
CA ARG A 262 18.79 -1.01 11.42
C ARG A 262 18.20 0.03 10.45
N GLY A 263 18.15 -0.29 9.17
CA GLY A 263 17.77 0.62 8.09
C GLY A 263 17.76 -0.06 6.73
N MET A 264 17.55 0.72 5.67
CA MET A 264 17.42 0.23 4.30
C MET A 264 18.64 -0.60 3.86
N LYS A 265 19.87 -0.13 4.11
CA LYS A 265 21.10 -0.89 3.77
C LYS A 265 21.17 -2.27 4.41
N ASP A 266 20.66 -2.41 5.63
CA ASP A 266 20.64 -3.69 6.35
C ASP A 266 19.60 -4.65 5.73
N LEU A 267 18.43 -4.13 5.31
CA LEU A 267 17.45 -4.89 4.55
C LEU A 267 18.00 -5.35 3.20
N LEU A 268 18.56 -4.43 2.41
CA LEU A 268 19.16 -4.75 1.12
C LEU A 268 20.19 -5.87 1.26
N LYS A 269 21.08 -5.79 2.27
CA LYS A 269 22.06 -6.82 2.55
C LYS A 269 21.42 -8.17 2.90
N LYS A 270 20.41 -8.19 3.77
CA LYS A 270 19.73 -9.42 4.19
C LYS A 270 18.95 -10.08 3.04
N LEU A 271 18.41 -9.28 2.13
CA LEU A 271 17.68 -9.71 0.95
C LEU A 271 18.58 -9.99 -0.27
N ASN A 272 19.90 -9.83 -0.12
CA ASN A 272 20.88 -9.94 -1.20
C ASN A 272 20.57 -9.01 -2.40
N LEU A 273 20.05 -7.82 -2.12
CA LEU A 273 19.78 -6.76 -3.09
C LEU A 273 20.92 -5.75 -3.08
N LYS A 274 21.36 -5.33 -4.28
CA LYS A 274 22.36 -4.28 -4.44
C LYS A 274 21.74 -2.90 -4.21
N LEU A 275 22.43 -2.05 -3.43
CA LEU A 275 22.14 -0.63 -3.33
C LEU A 275 22.47 0.08 -4.65
N GLU A 276 21.51 0.86 -5.14
CA GLU A 276 21.65 1.68 -6.34
C GLU A 276 21.60 3.16 -5.99
N GLY A 277 22.40 3.99 -6.67
CA GLY A 277 22.48 5.42 -6.38
C GLY A 277 23.28 5.76 -5.12
N ARG A 278 22.97 6.92 -4.53
CA ARG A 278 23.65 7.47 -3.35
C ARG A 278 22.77 7.30 -2.12
N HIS A 279 23.31 6.64 -1.09
CA HIS A 279 22.65 6.61 0.22
C HIS A 279 22.56 8.01 0.84
N HIS A 280 21.42 8.33 1.45
CA HIS A 280 21.01 9.65 1.91
C HIS A 280 20.68 10.65 0.79
N SER A 281 20.50 10.18 -0.44
CA SER A 281 19.66 10.89 -1.40
C SER A 281 18.26 10.32 -1.29
N GLY A 282 17.28 11.15 -0.93
CA GLY A 282 15.93 10.69 -0.65
C GLY A 282 15.31 9.94 -1.83
N ILE A 283 15.50 10.41 -3.05
CA ILE A 283 14.99 9.71 -4.24
C ILE A 283 15.66 8.35 -4.49
N ASP A 284 16.97 8.24 -4.26
CA ASP A 284 17.68 6.97 -4.44
C ASP A 284 17.31 5.98 -3.33
N ASP A 285 17.24 6.43 -2.07
CA ASP A 285 16.79 5.60 -0.96
C ASP A 285 15.33 5.17 -1.15
N THR A 286 14.44 6.06 -1.62
CA THR A 286 13.05 5.72 -1.98
C THR A 286 13.00 4.62 -3.04
N LYS A 287 13.77 4.72 -4.12
CA LYS A 287 13.83 3.66 -5.16
C LYS A 287 14.32 2.33 -4.61
N ASN A 288 15.33 2.35 -3.72
CA ASN A 288 15.82 1.14 -3.08
C ASN A 288 14.78 0.53 -2.12
N ILE A 289 14.00 1.36 -1.41
CA ILE A 289 12.88 0.87 -0.58
C ILE A 289 11.79 0.29 -1.48
N THR A 290 11.50 0.90 -2.62
CA THR A 290 10.57 0.35 -3.61
C THR A 290 11.04 -1.00 -4.13
N LYS A 291 12.35 -1.15 -4.42
CA LYS A 291 12.95 -2.43 -4.80
C LYS A 291 12.78 -3.51 -3.73
N ILE A 292 12.88 -3.14 -2.45
CA ILE A 292 12.58 -4.06 -1.34
C ILE A 292 11.08 -4.43 -1.34
N ALA A 293 10.18 -3.47 -1.54
CA ALA A 293 8.74 -3.74 -1.60
C ALA A 293 8.38 -4.66 -2.77
N GLN A 294 8.98 -4.43 -3.95
CA GLN A 294 8.83 -5.29 -5.12
C GLN A 294 9.32 -6.72 -4.83
N TRP A 295 10.44 -6.86 -4.12
CA TRP A 295 10.96 -8.16 -3.70
C TRP A 295 9.95 -8.92 -2.83
N PHE A 296 9.28 -8.25 -1.88
CA PHE A 296 8.22 -8.90 -1.08
C PHE A 296 7.06 -9.38 -1.97
N ILE A 297 6.61 -8.57 -2.94
CA ILE A 297 5.54 -8.94 -3.87
C ILE A 297 5.94 -10.14 -4.74
N GLU A 298 7.16 -10.14 -5.29
CA GLU A 298 7.72 -11.24 -6.09
C GLU A 298 7.76 -12.55 -5.30
N HIS A 299 8.13 -12.47 -4.03
CA HIS A 299 8.23 -13.62 -3.11
C HIS A 299 6.90 -13.93 -2.40
N LYS A 300 5.77 -13.37 -2.86
CA LYS A 300 4.41 -13.68 -2.38
C LYS A 300 4.18 -13.32 -0.92
N HIS A 301 4.85 -12.28 -0.44
CA HIS A 301 4.62 -11.71 0.89
C HIS A 301 3.71 -10.48 0.76
N PRO A 302 2.52 -10.50 1.39
CA PRO A 302 1.66 -9.32 1.41
C PRO A 302 2.33 -8.14 2.15
N LEU A 303 2.28 -6.96 1.53
CA LEU A 303 2.67 -5.68 2.12
C LEU A 303 1.54 -5.19 3.02
N LYS A 304 1.58 -5.59 4.29
CA LYS A 304 0.56 -5.31 5.30
C LYS A 304 0.89 -4.06 6.10
N LEU A 305 -0.15 -3.37 6.59
CA LEU A 305 0.01 -2.26 7.53
C LEU A 305 0.76 -2.73 8.78
N THR A 306 1.79 -1.99 9.17
CA THR A 306 2.53 -2.24 10.42
C THR A 306 2.34 -1.10 11.43
N TYR A 307 1.90 0.07 10.95
CA TYR A 307 1.55 1.20 11.79
C TYR A 307 0.13 1.66 11.51
N LYS A 308 -0.60 1.90 12.59
CA LYS A 308 -1.91 2.53 12.61
C LYS A 308 -1.98 3.46 13.81
N GLU A 309 -2.26 4.73 13.57
CA GLU A 309 -2.43 5.70 14.65
C GLU A 309 -3.68 5.32 15.47
N SER A 310 -3.49 5.09 16.77
CA SER A 310 -4.59 4.83 17.69
C SER A 310 -5.44 6.10 17.79
N GLY A 311 -6.68 6.04 17.30
CA GLY A 311 -7.61 7.16 17.44
C GLY A 311 -7.80 7.52 18.92
N HIS A 312 -7.60 8.79 19.27
CA HIS A 312 -8.26 9.31 20.47
C HIS A 312 -9.76 9.21 20.19
N LYS A 313 -10.43 8.32 20.94
CA LYS A 313 -11.88 8.34 21.11
C LYS A 313 -12.31 9.68 21.69
#